data_AF-A0A0D7X188-F1
#
_entry.id   AF-A0A0D7X188-F1
#
_cell.length_a   1.000
_cell.length_b   1.000
_cell.length_c   1.000
_cell.angle_alpha   90.00
_cell.angle_beta   90.00
_cell.angle_gamma   90.00
#
_symmetry.space_group_name_H-M   'P 1'
#
loop_
_entity.id
_entity.type
_entity.pdbx_description
1 polymer ?
#
loop_
_entity_poly.entity_id
_entity_poly.type
_entity_poly.pdbx_seq_one_letter_code
_entity_poly.pdbx_strand_id
1 'polypeptide(L)'
;MIQLLKYQIKLMKMFIDGDTYPYFMYLLDHDIHEEQSSIINDILIIFNHRMKSDLREYINENSEMINKLTSKLKHFNISEESLFSENPPTFNEFKEYTDQIMPEHVNAKYLLISLERQSMFKDLSTFLLTDAEDHLSTN
;
A
#
# COMPACT_ATOMS: atom_id res chain seq x y z
N MET A 1 -0.24 -23.48 -20.77
CA MET A 1 0.22 -23.73 -19.38
C MET A 1 -0.19 -22.59 -18.44
N ILE A 2 0.18 -21.33 -18.71
CA ILE A 2 -0.18 -20.15 -17.87
C ILE A 2 -1.70 -19.96 -17.71
N GLN A 3 -2.49 -20.16 -18.77
CA GLN A 3 -3.95 -20.01 -18.71
C GLN A 3 -4.62 -21.01 -17.75
N LEU A 4 -4.10 -22.25 -17.66
CA LEU A 4 -4.61 -23.25 -16.73
C LEU A 4 -4.31 -22.84 -15.28
N LEU A 5 -3.11 -22.30 -15.02
CA LEU A 5 -2.74 -21.81 -13.69
C LEU A 5 -3.61 -20.62 -13.27
N LYS A 6 -3.82 -19.65 -14.17
CA LYS A 6 -4.74 -18.53 -13.92
C LYS A 6 -6.16 -19.01 -13.62
N TYR A 7 -6.64 -20.00 -14.36
CA TYR A 7 -7.95 -20.62 -14.12
C TYR A 7 -8.03 -21.33 -12.76
N GLN A 8 -6.99 -22.09 -12.39
CA GLN A 8 -6.91 -22.74 -11.08
C GLN A 8 -6.90 -21.73 -9.94
N ILE A 9 -6.14 -20.63 -10.05
CA ILE A 9 -6.15 -19.53 -9.08
C ILE A 9 -7.55 -18.94 -8.94
N LYS A 10 -8.23 -18.68 -10.07
CA LYS A 10 -9.61 -18.19 -10.06
C LYS A 10 -10.57 -19.13 -9.32
N LEU A 11 -10.45 -20.44 -9.54
CA LEU A 11 -11.24 -21.43 -8.82
C LEU A 11 -10.90 -21.46 -7.32
N MET A 12 -9.62 -21.41 -6.95
CA MET A 12 -9.18 -21.34 -5.54
C MET A 12 -9.78 -20.12 -4.82
N LYS A 13 -9.83 -18.96 -5.47
CA LYS A 13 -10.47 -17.76 -4.93
C LYS A 13 -11.95 -17.97 -4.59
N MET A 14 -12.67 -18.83 -5.33
CA MET A 14 -14.08 -19.11 -5.04
C MET A 14 -14.30 -20.00 -3.81
N PHE A 15 -13.27 -20.72 -3.35
CA PHE A 15 -13.33 -21.55 -2.15
C PHE A 15 -12.97 -20.78 -0.87
N ILE A 16 -12.25 -19.67 -1.03
CA ILE A 16 -11.93 -18.77 0.08
C ILE A 16 -13.14 -17.87 0.26
N ASP A 17 -13.63 -17.74 1.49
CA ASP A 17 -14.68 -16.77 1.78
C ASP A 17 -14.13 -15.36 1.48
N GLY A 18 -14.74 -14.69 0.50
CA GLY A 18 -14.23 -13.47 -0.12
C GLY A 18 -14.00 -12.33 0.87
N ASP A 19 -14.70 -12.36 2.00
CA ASP A 19 -14.59 -11.38 3.07
C ASP A 19 -13.46 -11.69 4.07
N THR A 20 -12.80 -12.86 3.97
CA THR A 20 -11.74 -13.26 4.91
C THR A 20 -10.43 -12.51 4.67
N TYR A 21 -10.10 -12.25 3.40
CA TYR A 21 -8.82 -11.67 2.99
C TYR A 21 -8.98 -10.57 1.93
N PRO A 22 -9.72 -9.48 2.22
CA PRO A 22 -10.10 -8.48 1.22
C PRO A 22 -8.89 -7.78 0.57
N TYR A 23 -7.80 -7.53 1.30
CA TYR A 23 -6.58 -6.95 0.73
C TYR A 23 -5.92 -7.91 -0.26
N PHE A 24 -5.70 -9.18 0.13
CA PHE A 24 -5.07 -10.16 -0.77
C PHE A 24 -5.95 -10.47 -1.98
N MET A 25 -7.28 -10.51 -1.81
CA MET A 25 -8.20 -10.64 -2.94
C MET A 25 -8.11 -9.46 -3.89
N TYR A 26 -8.04 -8.24 -3.37
CA TYR A 26 -7.84 -7.03 -4.15
C TYR A 26 -6.54 -7.09 -4.97
N LEU A 27 -5.43 -7.50 -4.36
CA LEU A 27 -4.15 -7.69 -5.08
C LEU A 27 -4.30 -8.66 -6.25
N LEU A 28 -4.95 -9.80 -6.02
CA LEU A 28 -5.16 -10.82 -7.06
C LEU A 28 -6.12 -10.37 -8.15
N ASP A 29 -7.19 -9.65 -7.82
CA ASP A 29 -8.15 -9.14 -8.81
C ASP A 29 -7.56 -8.05 -9.72
N HIS A 30 -6.53 -7.36 -9.25
CA HIS A 30 -5.87 -6.29 -10.00
C HIS A 30 -4.54 -6.73 -10.63
N ASP A 31 -4.22 -8.02 -10.63
CA ASP A 31 -2.96 -8.58 -11.15
C ASP A 31 -1.71 -7.89 -10.53
N ILE A 32 -1.77 -7.50 -9.26
CA ILE A 32 -0.65 -6.85 -8.56
C ILE A 32 0.45 -7.86 -8.27
N HIS A 33 1.68 -7.56 -8.68
CA HIS A 33 2.84 -8.42 -8.49
C HIS A 33 3.38 -8.37 -7.05
N GLU A 34 4.12 -9.42 -6.68
CA GLU A 34 4.76 -9.53 -5.36
C GLU A 34 5.69 -8.35 -5.07
N GLU A 35 6.47 -7.91 -6.06
CA GLU A 35 7.36 -6.76 -5.90
C GLU A 35 6.59 -5.46 -5.62
N GLN A 36 5.52 -5.20 -6.37
CA GLN A 36 4.65 -4.03 -6.19
C GLN A 36 3.97 -4.04 -4.81
N SER A 37 3.42 -5.18 -4.40
CA SER A 37 2.80 -5.32 -3.09
C SER A 37 3.82 -5.27 -1.94
N SER A 38 5.04 -5.75 -2.14
CA SER A 38 6.13 -5.59 -1.17
C SER A 38 6.49 -4.12 -1.00
N ILE A 39 6.66 -3.36 -2.08
CA ILE A 39 7.02 -1.94 -1.98
C ILE A 39 5.91 -1.14 -1.29
N ILE A 40 4.65 -1.36 -1.64
CA ILE A 40 3.56 -0.61 -1.00
C ILE A 40 3.42 -0.96 0.49
N ASN A 41 3.63 -2.22 0.87
CA ASN A 41 3.63 -2.62 2.27
C ASN A 41 4.79 -1.96 3.03
N ASP A 42 5.98 -1.92 2.43
CA ASP A 42 7.15 -1.25 2.98
C ASP A 42 6.87 0.27 3.18
N ILE A 43 6.24 0.94 2.21
CA ILE A 43 5.79 2.34 2.33
C ILE A 43 4.76 2.53 3.44
N LEU A 44 3.75 1.65 3.53
CA LEU A 44 2.72 1.70 4.57
C LEU A 44 3.31 1.58 5.98
N ILE A 45 4.37 0.79 6.15
CA ILE A 45 5.10 0.71 7.42
C ILE A 45 5.73 2.06 7.75
N ILE A 46 6.41 2.70 6.80
CA ILE A 46 7.00 4.04 6.99
C ILE A 46 5.92 5.07 7.33
N PHE A 47 4.81 5.06 6.60
CA PHE A 47 3.69 5.97 6.83
C PHE A 47 3.09 5.78 8.22
N ASN A 48 2.97 4.54 8.70
CA ASN A 48 2.47 4.23 10.03
C ASN A 48 3.39 4.80 11.13
N HIS A 49 4.71 4.73 10.93
CA HIS A 49 5.68 5.31 11.86
C HIS A 49 5.73 6.86 11.79
N ARG A 50 5.55 7.44 10.59
CA ARG A 50 5.34 8.89 10.45
C ARG A 50 4.12 9.36 11.22
N MET A 51 2.99 8.67 11.08
CA MET A 51 1.76 8.98 11.81
C MET A 51 1.95 8.89 13.33
N LYS A 52 2.75 7.93 13.81
CA LYS A 52 3.07 7.76 15.24
C LYS A 52 4.18 8.66 15.77
N SER A 53 4.81 9.45 14.90
CA SER A 53 5.94 10.34 15.24
C SER A 53 7.16 9.61 15.82
N ASP A 54 7.38 8.35 15.43
CA ASP A 54 8.51 7.50 15.86
C ASP A 54 9.44 7.09 14.70
N LEU A 55 9.29 7.73 13.52
CA LEU A 55 10.00 7.39 12.29
C LEU A 55 11.53 7.30 12.46
N ARG A 56 12.15 8.26 13.16
CA ARG A 56 13.62 8.29 13.33
C ARG A 56 14.14 7.07 14.09
N GLU A 57 13.45 6.68 15.14
CA GLU A 57 13.79 5.49 15.93
C GLU A 57 13.65 4.25 15.04
N TYR A 58 12.53 4.13 14.33
CA TYR A 58 12.29 3.03 13.40
C TYR A 58 13.38 2.91 12.30
N ILE A 59 13.76 4.01 11.66
CA ILE A 59 14.80 4.02 10.61
C ILE A 59 16.14 3.53 11.16
N ASN A 60 16.53 3.98 12.35
CA ASN A 60 17.80 3.60 12.97
C ASN A 60 17.85 2.10 13.27
N GLU A 61 16.74 1.53 13.75
CA GLU A 61 16.63 0.11 14.07
C GLU A 61 16.49 -0.79 12.83
N ASN A 62 15.96 -0.25 11.72
CA ASN A 62 15.58 -1.03 10.53
C ASN A 62 16.36 -0.63 9.27
N SER A 63 17.58 -0.12 9.42
CA SER A 63 18.40 0.41 8.31
C SER A 63 18.55 -0.52 7.10
N GLU A 64 18.61 -1.84 7.30
CA GLU A 64 18.69 -2.81 6.18
C GLU A 64 17.40 -2.82 5.33
N MET A 65 16.24 -2.79 5.99
CA MET A 65 14.94 -2.73 5.32
C MET A 65 14.78 -1.40 4.56
N ILE A 66 15.18 -0.29 5.19
CA ILE A 66 15.18 1.04 4.54
C ILE A 66 16.06 1.05 3.30
N ASN A 67 17.29 0.53 3.39
CA ASN A 67 18.20 0.46 2.25
C ASN A 67 17.63 -0.39 1.09
N LYS A 68 16.93 -1.49 1.41
CA LYS A 68 16.24 -2.32 0.41
C LYS A 68 15.05 -1.58 -0.20
N LEU A 69 14.28 -0.84 0.58
CA LEU A 69 13.18 -0.02 0.06
C LEU A 69 13.71 1.07 -0.88
N THR A 70 14.69 1.84 -0.44
CA THR A 70 15.35 2.89 -1.25
C THR A 70 15.89 2.34 -2.57
N SER A 71 16.48 1.13 -2.57
CA SER A 71 16.97 0.53 -3.82
C SER A 71 15.84 0.13 -4.76
N LYS A 72 14.73 -0.42 -4.23
CA LYS A 72 13.52 -0.70 -5.02
C LYS A 72 12.92 0.60 -5.59
N LEU A 73 12.74 1.65 -4.78
CA LEU A 73 12.18 2.93 -5.24
C LEU A 73 13.00 3.55 -6.37
N LYS A 74 14.34 3.48 -6.28
CA LYS A 74 15.24 3.91 -7.36
C LYS A 74 15.04 3.11 -8.65
N HIS A 75 14.75 1.82 -8.56
CA HIS A 75 14.44 0.99 -9.74
C HIS A 75 13.19 1.47 -10.47
N PHE A 76 12.18 1.93 -9.72
CA PHE A 76 10.94 2.51 -10.25
C PHE A 76 11.05 4.01 -10.56
N ASN A 77 12.23 4.62 -10.41
CA ASN A 77 12.46 6.06 -10.58
C ASN A 77 11.54 6.94 -9.71
N ILE A 78 11.23 6.46 -8.50
CA ILE A 78 10.35 7.11 -7.54
C ILE A 78 11.19 7.95 -6.56
N SER A 79 10.73 9.17 -6.26
CA SER A 79 11.38 10.01 -5.25
C SER A 79 11.08 9.54 -3.83
N GLU A 80 12.12 9.48 -3.00
CA GLU A 80 12.03 9.15 -1.57
C GLU A 80 11.94 10.38 -0.67
N GLU A 81 11.99 11.60 -1.22
CA GLU A 81 12.07 12.85 -0.44
C GLU A 81 10.86 13.04 0.48
N SER A 82 9.65 12.77 0.00
CA SER A 82 8.43 12.87 0.82
C SER A 82 8.26 11.67 1.75
N LEU A 83 8.78 10.49 1.40
CA LEU A 83 8.60 9.25 2.17
C LEU A 83 9.11 9.38 3.60
N PHE A 84 10.25 10.03 3.81
CA PHE A 84 10.92 10.16 5.12
C PHE A 84 10.67 11.51 5.80
N SER A 85 9.61 12.22 5.40
CA SER A 85 9.18 13.48 6.03
C SER A 85 8.75 13.28 7.49
N GLU A 86 9.00 14.29 8.34
CA GLU A 86 8.53 14.32 9.73
C GLU A 86 7.02 14.65 9.84
N ASN A 87 6.40 15.13 8.75
CA ASN A 87 4.97 15.43 8.75
C ASN A 87 4.15 14.13 8.67
N PRO A 88 2.93 14.09 9.23
CA PRO A 88 1.99 12.99 9.02
C PRO A 88 1.80 12.69 7.52
N PRO A 89 1.58 11.42 7.13
CA PRO A 89 1.34 11.07 5.73
C PRO A 89 -0.02 11.60 5.27
N THR A 90 -0.15 11.97 4.01
CA THR A 90 -1.42 12.40 3.41
C THR A 90 -1.95 11.39 2.40
N PHE A 91 -3.24 11.43 2.11
CA PHE A 91 -3.85 10.59 1.07
C PHE A 91 -3.23 10.88 -0.30
N ASN A 92 -2.89 12.14 -0.59
CA ASN A 92 -2.27 12.52 -1.85
C ASN A 92 -0.87 11.90 -2.01
N GLU A 93 -0.03 11.94 -0.96
CA GLU A 93 1.27 11.23 -0.98
C GLU A 93 1.07 9.73 -1.21
N PHE A 94 0.11 9.10 -0.52
CA PHE A 94 -0.19 7.68 -0.72
C PHE A 94 -0.63 7.37 -2.15
N LYS A 95 -1.49 8.23 -2.70
CA LYS A 95 -1.99 8.10 -4.08
C LYS A 95 -0.85 8.24 -5.08
N GLU A 96 0.06 9.20 -4.91
CA GLU A 96 1.22 9.39 -5.79
C GLU A 96 2.10 8.14 -5.83
N TYR A 97 2.41 7.54 -4.68
CA TYR A 97 3.15 6.28 -4.63
C TYR A 97 2.37 5.14 -5.29
N THR A 98 1.07 5.05 -5.02
CA THR A 98 0.21 4.02 -5.61
C THR A 98 0.20 4.14 -7.14
N ASP A 99 0.01 5.33 -7.68
CA ASP A 99 -0.05 5.60 -9.12
C ASP A 99 1.28 5.30 -9.83
N GLN A 100 2.42 5.42 -9.13
CA GLN A 100 3.75 5.13 -9.69
C GLN A 100 4.12 3.63 -9.62
N ILE A 101 3.62 2.90 -8.62
CA ILE A 101 4.01 1.50 -8.37
C ILE A 101 3.01 0.53 -9.00
N MET A 102 1.72 0.85 -8.95
CA MET A 102 0.63 -0.07 -9.28
C MET A 102 0.18 0.05 -10.74
N PRO A 103 -0.52 -0.98 -11.28
CA PRO A 103 -1.19 -0.86 -12.56
C PRO A 103 -2.20 0.31 -12.60
N GLU A 104 -2.40 0.92 -13.78
CA GLU A 104 -3.24 2.12 -13.96
C GLU A 104 -4.69 1.97 -13.48
N HIS A 105 -5.24 0.76 -13.47
CA HIS A 105 -6.61 0.49 -13.03
C HIS A 105 -6.77 0.37 -11.51
N VAL A 106 -5.67 0.40 -10.75
CA VAL A 106 -5.71 0.33 -9.28
C VAL A 106 -6.15 1.67 -8.71
N ASN A 107 -7.14 1.62 -7.82
CA ASN A 107 -7.61 2.78 -7.10
C ASN A 107 -7.06 2.81 -5.66
N ALA A 108 -6.31 3.87 -5.34
CA ALA A 108 -5.69 4.03 -4.02
C ALA A 108 -6.72 4.03 -2.85
N LYS A 109 -7.90 4.63 -3.03
CA LYS A 109 -8.96 4.63 -2.00
C LYS A 109 -9.47 3.22 -1.74
N TYR A 110 -9.74 2.45 -2.79
CA TYR A 110 -10.20 1.06 -2.64
C TYR A 110 -9.12 0.14 -2.07
N LEU A 111 -7.85 0.41 -2.37
CA LEU A 111 -6.72 -0.27 -1.74
C LEU A 111 -6.71 -0.05 -0.22
N LEU A 112 -6.86 1.20 0.25
CA LEU A 112 -6.98 1.52 1.67
C LEU A 112 -8.20 0.88 2.33
N ILE A 113 -9.36 0.89 1.68
CA ILE A 113 -10.57 0.21 2.17
C ILE A 113 -10.31 -1.29 2.34
N SER A 114 -9.59 -1.92 1.39
CA SER A 114 -9.28 -3.35 1.46
C SER A 114 -8.33 -3.67 2.64
N LEU A 115 -7.37 -2.78 2.92
CA LEU A 115 -6.46 -2.88 4.07
C LEU A 115 -7.22 -2.75 5.39
N GLU A 116 -8.07 -1.72 5.51
CA GLU A 116 -8.89 -1.46 6.69
C GLU A 116 -9.80 -2.65 7.01
N ARG A 117 -10.48 -3.21 5.99
CA ARG A 117 -11.36 -4.39 6.16
C ARG A 117 -10.59 -5.62 6.61
N GLN A 118 -9.32 -5.76 6.23
CA GLN A 118 -8.46 -6.84 6.69
C GLN A 118 -7.76 -6.52 8.03
N SER A 119 -8.10 -5.40 8.69
CA SER A 119 -7.45 -4.91 9.90
C SER A 119 -5.93 -4.70 9.76
N MET A 120 -5.44 -4.50 8.53
CA MET A 120 -4.04 -4.16 8.26
C MET A 120 -3.87 -2.65 8.31
N PHE A 121 -2.84 -2.18 9.03
CA PHE A 121 -2.57 -0.74 9.19
C PHE A 121 -3.83 0.06 9.51
N LYS A 122 -4.69 -0.46 10.41
CA LYS A 122 -6.06 0.03 10.60
C LYS A 122 -6.11 1.54 10.87
N ASP A 123 -5.36 2.00 11.86
CA ASP A 123 -5.35 3.42 12.24
C ASP A 123 -4.86 4.32 11.10
N LEU A 124 -3.80 3.91 10.39
CA LEU A 124 -3.28 4.62 9.22
C LEU A 124 -4.30 4.64 8.08
N SER A 125 -4.95 3.51 7.79
CA SER A 125 -5.91 3.39 6.70
C SER A 125 -7.12 4.28 6.96
N THR A 126 -7.67 4.24 8.18
CA THR A 126 -8.77 5.13 8.59
C THR A 126 -8.34 6.61 8.54
N PHE A 127 -7.11 6.93 8.98
CA PHE A 127 -6.58 8.29 8.94
C PHE A 127 -6.49 8.83 7.51
N LEU A 128 -5.88 8.08 6.59
CA LEU A 128 -5.75 8.46 5.18
C LEU A 128 -7.10 8.49 4.44
N LEU A 129 -8.04 7.60 4.79
CA LEU A 129 -9.38 7.63 4.22
C LEU A 129 -10.17 8.87 4.67
N THR A 130 -9.99 9.32 5.90
CA THR A 130 -10.61 10.56 6.41
C THR A 130 -10.04 11.79 5.71
N ASP A 131 -8.71 11.86 5.57
CA ASP A 131 -8.03 12.93 4.82
C ASP A 131 -8.55 13.05 3.36
N ALA A 132 -8.82 11.91 2.71
CA ALA A 132 -9.40 11.87 1.37
C ALA A 132 -10.82 12.47 1.28
N GLU A 133 -11.61 12.40 2.35
CA GLU A 133 -12.99 12.90 2.40
C GLU A 133 -13.06 14.39 2.70
N ASP A 134 -12.14 14.90 3.52
CA ASP A 134 -12.01 16.33 3.82
C ASP A 134 -11.67 17.15 2.57
N HIS A 135 -10.90 16.57 1.64
CA HIS A 135 -10.56 17.18 0.34
C HIS A 135 -11.71 17.17 -0.70
N LEU A 136 -12.75 16.35 -0.51
CA LEU A 136 -13.95 16.35 -1.37
C LEU A 136 -15.02 17.32 -0.89
N SER A 137 -14.95 17.77 0.37
CA SER A 137 -15.94 18.65 1.00
C SER A 137 -15.66 20.15 0.81
N THR A 138 -14.58 20.50 0.09
CA THR A 138 -14.15 21.89 -0.18
C THR A 138 -14.30 22.35 -1.64
N ASN A 139 -14.96 21.56 -2.49
CA ASN A 139 -15.36 21.94 -3.86
C ASN A 139 -16.88 21.99 -3.99
#